data_AF-A0A5B8J9C2-F1
#
_entry.id   AF-A0A5B8J9C2-F1
#
_cell.length_a   1.000
_cell.length_b   1.000
_cell.length_c   1.000
_cell.angle_alpha   90.00
_cell.angle_beta   90.00
_cell.angle_gamma   90.00
#
_symmetry.space_group_name_H-M   'P 1'
#
loop_
_entity.id
_entity.type
_entity.pdbx_description
1 polymer ?
#
loop_
_entity_poly.entity_id
_entity_poly.type
_entity_poly.pdbx_seq_one_letter_code
_entity_poly.pdbx_strand_id
1 'polypeptide(L)'
;MPIGQLVRDLRGARGWTQVQLADNLALSAGDPSGAPGRDAVKRWETGKVIPGDHWLHYLAKVFEVPFETLKAEATLDRVNRRSFIGLSALVTTHGQLASEMLVSIAGRDSGPLATVQTTHGTDIVIASMADKASVSHLVRWMRDAETPVLRVNAAGILAKLPGQAQAAKVVQVLAHDDEVRHLYATAVTSRVCAVDWTTARRIVTNPAAYGSRAHFLAARFAQESVNPSDAGARWCSSVMLRELSPMIGRS
;
A
#
# COMPACT_ATOMS: atom_id res chain seq x y z
N MET A 1 13.43 11.28 -2.87
CA MET A 1 14.48 11.02 -1.86
C MET A 1 13.93 11.38 -0.48
N PRO A 2 14.36 10.82 0.66
CA PRO A 2 13.83 11.27 1.95
C PRO A 2 14.03 12.78 2.12
N ILE A 3 12.97 13.52 2.50
CA ILE A 3 13.01 14.99 2.62
C ILE A 3 14.16 15.48 3.53
N GLY A 4 14.51 14.71 4.57
CA GLY A 4 15.66 14.99 5.43
C GLY A 4 16.99 15.02 4.69
N GLN A 5 17.19 14.10 3.73
CA GLN A 5 18.37 14.08 2.88
C GLN A 5 18.37 15.29 1.94
N LEU A 6 17.22 15.64 1.35
CA LEU A 6 17.11 16.83 0.50
C LEU A 6 17.44 18.13 1.27
N VAL A 7 16.94 18.27 2.50
CA VAL A 7 17.27 19.41 3.38
C VAL A 7 18.76 19.45 3.68
N ARG A 8 19.37 18.30 3.98
CA ARG A 8 20.82 18.19 4.22
C ARG A 8 21.63 18.58 2.99
N ASP A 9 21.22 18.15 1.80
CA ASP A 9 21.91 18.42 0.54
C ASP A 9 21.80 19.91 0.17
N LEU A 10 20.61 20.50 0.30
CA LEU A 10 20.39 21.94 0.08
C LEU A 10 21.18 22.81 1.07
N ARG A 11 21.27 22.37 2.33
CA ARG A 11 22.12 23.01 3.34
C ARG A 11 23.60 22.89 2.97
N GLY A 12 24.04 21.69 2.58
CA GLY A 12 25.42 21.40 2.18
C GLY A 12 25.86 22.21 0.96
N ALA A 13 25.00 22.35 -0.05
CA ALA A 13 25.25 23.15 -1.24
C ALA A 13 25.49 24.64 -0.94
N ARG A 14 24.96 25.15 0.19
CA ARG A 14 25.18 26.51 0.69
C ARG A 14 26.35 26.63 1.68
N GLY A 15 27.04 25.53 1.99
CA GLY A 15 28.12 25.50 2.97
C GLY A 15 27.66 25.78 4.41
N TRP A 16 26.36 25.63 4.69
CA TRP A 16 25.79 26.00 5.99
C TRP A 16 25.90 24.87 7.02
N THR A 17 26.11 25.23 8.27
CA THR A 17 25.93 24.35 9.42
C THR A 17 24.44 24.22 9.78
N GLN A 18 24.09 23.21 10.57
CA GLN A 18 22.70 23.04 11.06
C GLN A 18 22.25 24.24 11.92
N VAL A 19 23.18 24.89 12.63
CA VAL A 19 22.92 26.12 13.41
C VAL A 19 22.57 27.26 12.45
N GLN A 20 23.40 27.48 11.42
CA GLN A 20 23.13 28.53 10.44
C GLN A 20 21.80 28.34 9.70
N LEU A 21 21.40 27.10 9.38
CA LEU A 21 20.08 26.85 8.82
C LEU A 21 18.97 27.23 9.82
N ALA A 22 19.11 26.85 11.10
CA ALA A 22 18.16 27.24 12.14
C ALA A 22 18.04 28.77 12.27
N ASP A 23 19.17 29.48 12.26
CA ASP A 23 19.21 30.94 12.35
C ASP A 23 18.53 31.59 11.14
N ASN A 24 18.78 31.10 9.92
CA ASN A 24 18.12 31.59 8.71
C ASN A 24 16.61 31.32 8.70
N LEU A 25 16.17 30.18 9.25
CA LEU A 25 14.74 29.89 9.42
C LEU A 25 14.10 30.84 10.44
N ALA A 26 14.78 31.13 11.55
CA ALA A 26 14.31 32.08 12.55
C ALA A 26 14.16 33.49 11.98
N LEU A 27 15.18 33.97 11.26
CA LEU A 27 15.15 35.26 10.57
C LEU A 27 14.02 35.32 9.54
N SER A 28 13.83 34.26 8.76
CA SER A 28 12.77 34.23 7.75
C SER A 28 11.36 34.12 8.35
N ALA A 29 11.21 33.53 9.53
CA ALA A 29 9.93 33.39 10.22
C ALA A 29 9.52 34.65 11.00
N GLY A 30 10.48 35.52 11.33
CA GLY A 30 10.23 36.76 12.07
C GLY A 30 9.99 36.58 13.57
N ASP A 31 10.06 35.34 14.09
CA ASP A 31 9.93 35.00 15.50
C ASP A 31 11.06 34.05 15.93
N PRO A 32 12.08 34.54 16.66
CA PRO A 32 13.18 33.72 17.16
C PRO A 32 12.76 32.69 18.23
N SER A 33 11.64 32.91 18.91
CA SER A 33 11.19 32.07 20.03
C SER A 33 10.42 30.83 19.56
N GLY A 34 9.73 30.92 18.41
CA GLY A 34 9.02 29.81 17.76
C GLY A 34 9.84 29.03 16.74
N ALA A 35 11.05 29.48 16.40
CA ALA A 35 11.87 28.92 15.33
C ALA A 35 12.52 27.57 15.68
N PRO A 36 12.71 26.67 14.69
CA PRO A 36 13.34 25.38 14.88
C PRO A 36 14.83 25.57 15.18
N GLY A 37 15.26 25.23 16.40
CA GLY A 37 16.68 25.19 16.73
C GLY A 37 17.45 24.10 15.96
N ARG A 38 18.77 24.08 16.13
CA ARG A 38 19.69 23.10 15.52
C ARG A 38 19.25 21.65 15.72
N ASP A 39 18.64 21.30 16.85
CA ASP A 39 18.15 19.95 17.11
C ASP A 39 16.90 19.58 16.30
N ALA A 40 16.01 20.53 16.02
CA ALA A 40 14.90 20.30 15.10
C ALA A 40 15.41 20.02 13.69
N VAL A 41 16.37 20.84 13.22
CA VAL A 41 17.08 20.62 11.94
C VAL A 41 17.74 19.24 11.91
N LYS A 42 18.50 18.88 12.95
CA LYS A 42 19.10 17.53 13.08
C LYS A 42 18.05 16.44 12.93
N ARG A 43 16.91 16.55 13.64
CA ARG A 43 15.82 15.56 13.58
C ARG A 43 15.18 15.48 12.20
N TRP A 44 15.12 16.58 11.45
CA TRP A 44 14.67 16.57 10.06
C TRP A 44 15.65 15.86 9.17
N GLU A 45 16.93 16.23 9.23
CA GLU A 45 17.98 15.65 8.39
C GLU A 45 18.22 14.17 8.63
N THR A 46 18.11 13.71 9.87
CA THR A 46 18.21 12.28 10.20
C THR A 46 16.93 11.50 9.89
N GLY A 47 15.87 12.17 9.40
CA GLY A 47 14.58 11.55 9.19
C GLY A 47 13.86 11.14 10.48
N LYS A 48 14.26 11.62 11.67
CA LYS A 48 13.50 11.36 12.90
C LYS A 48 12.15 12.08 12.89
N VAL A 49 12.06 13.26 12.26
CA VAL A 49 10.84 14.06 12.13
C VAL A 49 10.71 14.54 10.68
N ILE A 50 9.50 14.51 10.12
CA ILE A 50 9.21 15.17 8.85
C ILE A 50 8.77 16.61 9.17
N PRO A 51 9.38 17.65 8.56
CA PRO A 51 8.92 19.02 8.76
C PRO A 51 7.43 19.15 8.41
N GLY A 52 6.67 19.88 9.23
CA GLY A 52 5.29 20.25 8.91
C GLY A 52 5.23 21.29 7.78
N ASP A 53 4.06 21.45 7.17
CA ASP A 53 3.89 22.32 6.00
C ASP A 53 4.29 23.78 6.28
N HIS A 54 4.08 24.26 7.50
CA HIS A 54 4.56 25.56 7.98
C HIS A 54 6.08 25.72 7.81
N TRP A 55 6.87 24.75 8.27
CA TRP A 55 8.34 24.80 8.17
C TRP A 55 8.84 24.48 6.76
N LEU A 56 8.11 23.68 5.98
CA LEU A 56 8.43 23.47 4.56
C LEU A 56 8.33 24.78 3.77
N HIS A 57 7.40 25.67 4.11
CA HIS A 57 7.27 26.98 3.47
C HIS A 57 8.50 27.86 3.71
N TYR A 58 8.99 27.92 4.95
CA TYR A 58 10.21 28.66 5.27
C TYR A 58 11.47 28.01 4.71
N LEU A 59 11.56 26.68 4.71
CA LEU A 59 12.66 25.96 4.06
C LEU A 59 12.70 26.27 2.55
N ALA A 60 11.54 26.30 1.89
CA ALA A 60 11.45 26.68 0.47
C ALA A 60 11.96 28.11 0.23
N LYS A 61 11.57 29.05 1.09
CA LYS A 61 12.02 30.44 1.04
C LYS A 61 13.52 30.58 1.29
N VAL A 62 14.04 29.97 2.35
CA VAL A 62 15.46 30.04 2.76
C VAL A 62 16.38 29.34 1.75
N PHE A 63 15.92 28.25 1.13
CA PHE A 63 16.68 27.57 0.10
C PHE A 63 16.38 28.03 -1.33
N GLU A 64 15.44 28.97 -1.49
CA GLU A 64 15.02 29.49 -2.80
C GLU A 64 14.64 28.37 -3.78
N VAL A 65 13.92 27.37 -3.27
CA VAL A 65 13.41 26.23 -4.04
C VAL A 65 11.88 26.27 -4.08
N PRO A 66 11.24 25.73 -5.13
CA PRO A 66 9.78 25.68 -5.18
C PRO A 66 9.21 24.87 -3.99
N PHE A 67 8.26 25.46 -3.25
CA PHE A 67 7.59 24.82 -2.11
C PHE A 67 6.98 23.46 -2.46
N GLU A 68 6.41 23.34 -3.66
CA GLU A 68 5.80 22.09 -4.15
C GLU A 68 6.82 20.94 -4.24
N THR A 69 8.10 21.23 -4.49
CA THR A 69 9.15 20.20 -4.53
C THR A 69 9.38 19.61 -3.13
N LEU A 70 9.54 20.47 -2.12
CA LEU A 70 9.72 20.02 -0.74
C LEU A 70 8.46 19.34 -0.19
N LYS A 71 7.27 19.84 -0.55
CA LYS A 71 5.99 19.25 -0.16
C LYS A 71 5.78 17.86 -0.77
N ALA A 72 6.12 17.68 -2.04
CA ALA A 72 6.04 16.38 -2.70
C ALA A 72 6.94 15.36 -2.00
N GLU A 73 8.21 15.70 -1.75
CA GLU A 73 9.16 14.79 -1.08
C GLU A 73 8.77 14.51 0.38
N ALA A 74 8.28 15.50 1.12
CA ALA A 74 7.75 15.30 2.46
C ALA A 74 6.50 14.39 2.48
N THR A 75 5.63 14.54 1.48
CA THR A 75 4.45 13.68 1.32
C THR A 75 4.86 12.24 1.03
N LEU A 76 5.83 12.03 0.12
CA LEU A 76 6.39 10.72 -0.16
C LEU A 76 7.03 10.09 1.09
N ASP A 77 7.80 10.85 1.86
CA ASP A 77 8.42 10.35 3.10
C ASP A 77 7.36 9.97 4.17
N ARG A 78 6.28 10.74 4.29
CA ARG A 78 5.14 10.43 5.18
C ARG A 78 4.45 9.12 4.77
N VAL A 79 4.22 8.94 3.47
CA VAL A 79 3.63 7.71 2.91
C VAL A 79 4.53 6.51 3.20
N ASN A 80 5.84 6.64 2.94
CA ASN A 80 6.82 5.57 3.19
C ASN A 80 6.86 5.16 4.67
N ARG A 81 6.82 6.13 5.61
CA ARG A 81 6.75 5.82 7.05
C ARG A 81 5.47 5.09 7.44
N ARG A 82 4.32 5.51 6.93
CA ARG A 82 3.06 4.81 7.19
C ARG A 82 3.09 3.38 6.66
N SER A 83 3.62 3.17 5.46
CA SER A 83 3.82 1.83 4.90
C SER A 83 4.75 0.98 5.75
N PHE A 84 5.85 1.55 6.25
CA PHE A 84 6.78 0.84 7.15
C PHE A 84 6.14 0.44 8.48
N ILE A 85 5.40 1.36 9.14
CA ILE A 85 4.66 1.06 10.37
C ILE A 85 3.62 -0.03 10.11
N GLY A 86 2.88 0.07 9.00
CA GLY A 86 1.91 -0.93 8.59
C GLY A 86 2.54 -2.31 8.40
N LEU A 87 3.65 -2.38 7.67
CA LEU A 87 4.38 -3.64 7.46
C LEU A 87 4.91 -4.21 8.78
N SER A 88 5.46 -3.39 9.67
CA SER A 88 5.99 -3.84 10.96
C SER A 88 4.89 -4.46 11.84
N ALA A 89 3.70 -3.85 11.88
CA ALA A 89 2.54 -4.39 12.57
C ALA A 89 2.13 -5.75 11.97
N LEU A 90 2.09 -5.86 10.64
CA LEU A 90 1.75 -7.11 9.95
C LEU A 90 2.79 -8.22 10.15
N VAL A 91 4.09 -7.89 10.17
CA VAL A 91 5.16 -8.85 10.50
C VAL A 91 4.98 -9.36 11.93
N THR A 92 4.56 -8.49 12.85
CA THR A 92 4.29 -8.89 14.24
C THR A 92 3.14 -9.89 14.33
N THR A 93 2.07 -9.70 13.55
CA THR A 93 0.86 -10.55 13.63
C THR A 93 0.90 -11.77 12.71
N HIS A 94 1.58 -11.69 11.57
CA HIS A 94 1.55 -12.72 10.51
C HIS A 94 2.94 -13.25 10.14
N GLY A 95 4.02 -12.73 10.73
CA GLY A 95 5.39 -13.01 10.30
C GLY A 95 5.81 -14.47 10.41
N GLN A 96 5.39 -15.19 11.45
CA GLN A 96 5.73 -16.60 11.61
C GLN A 96 5.15 -17.44 10.47
N LEU A 97 3.83 -17.35 10.26
CA LEU A 97 3.15 -18.06 9.16
C LEU A 97 3.70 -17.64 7.79
N ALA A 98 3.97 -16.34 7.59
CA ALA A 98 4.54 -15.85 6.35
C ALA A 98 5.95 -16.41 6.09
N SER A 99 6.78 -16.56 7.13
CA SER A 99 8.11 -17.16 7.03
C SER A 99 8.06 -18.63 6.62
N GLU A 100 7.17 -19.42 7.25
CA GLU A 100 6.94 -20.83 6.90
C GLU A 100 6.46 -20.98 5.44
N MET A 101 5.54 -20.12 5.02
CA MET A 101 5.05 -20.06 3.64
C MET A 101 6.19 -19.68 2.67
N LEU A 102 7.04 -18.71 3.01
CA LEU A 102 8.18 -18.31 2.19
C LEU A 102 9.20 -19.45 1.99
N VAL A 103 9.52 -20.19 3.05
CA VAL A 103 10.39 -21.38 2.95
C VAL A 103 9.79 -22.41 1.99
N SER A 104 8.49 -22.65 2.08
CA SER A 104 7.77 -23.58 1.21
C SER A 104 7.77 -23.11 -0.26
N ILE A 105 7.48 -21.82 -0.49
CA ILE A 105 7.55 -21.19 -1.81
C ILE A 105 8.96 -21.33 -2.42
N ALA A 106 10.01 -21.02 -1.64
CA ALA A 106 11.39 -21.14 -2.09
C ALA A 106 11.74 -22.60 -2.43
N GLY A 107 11.27 -23.54 -1.63
CA GLY A 107 11.43 -24.99 -1.83
C GLY A 107 10.54 -25.60 -2.92
N ARG A 108 9.69 -24.82 -3.59
CA ARG A 108 8.67 -25.29 -4.56
C ARG A 108 7.63 -26.24 -3.97
N ASP A 109 7.44 -26.21 -2.64
CA ASP A 109 6.34 -26.89 -2.00
C ASP A 109 5.12 -25.97 -1.97
N SER A 110 4.13 -26.30 -2.81
CA SER A 110 2.89 -25.55 -2.89
C SER A 110 1.84 -25.99 -1.88
N GLY A 111 2.08 -27.09 -1.16
CA GLY A 111 1.11 -27.70 -0.23
C GLY A 111 0.52 -26.69 0.76
N PRO A 112 1.36 -25.93 1.49
CA PRO A 112 0.87 -24.94 2.45
C PRO A 112 -0.02 -23.86 1.81
N LEU A 113 0.32 -23.39 0.61
CA LEU A 113 -0.46 -22.37 -0.11
C LEU A 113 -1.71 -22.95 -0.80
N ALA A 114 -1.85 -24.27 -0.91
CA ALA A 114 -2.96 -24.90 -1.62
C ALA A 114 -4.17 -25.24 -0.72
N THR A 115 -4.02 -25.16 0.60
CA THR A 115 -5.00 -25.68 1.56
C THR A 115 -6.07 -24.68 1.96
N VAL A 116 -5.66 -23.47 2.36
CA VAL A 116 -6.54 -22.41 2.85
C VAL A 116 -6.13 -21.09 2.22
N GLN A 117 -7.11 -20.23 1.95
CA GLN A 117 -6.83 -18.92 1.41
C GLN A 117 -6.05 -18.07 2.43
N THR A 118 -4.94 -17.48 2.01
CA THR A 118 -4.11 -16.63 2.85
C THR A 118 -4.82 -15.31 3.16
N THR A 119 -4.49 -14.74 4.32
CA THR A 119 -5.02 -13.43 4.69
C THR A 119 -4.28 -12.31 3.96
N HIS A 120 -4.95 -11.16 3.79
CA HIS A 120 -4.34 -9.97 3.21
C HIS A 120 -3.04 -9.56 3.92
N GLY A 121 -2.98 -9.68 5.26
CA GLY A 121 -1.79 -9.36 6.04
C GLY A 121 -0.64 -10.32 5.79
N THR A 122 -0.93 -11.62 5.73
CA THR A 122 0.06 -12.65 5.37
C THR A 122 0.63 -12.40 3.97
N ASP A 123 -0.20 -12.08 2.98
CA ASP A 123 0.26 -11.81 1.62
C ASP A 123 1.23 -10.62 1.55
N ILE A 124 0.95 -9.53 2.30
CA ILE A 124 1.82 -8.35 2.35
C ILE A 124 3.20 -8.73 2.88
N VAL A 125 3.25 -9.49 3.97
CA VAL A 125 4.53 -9.90 4.57
C VAL A 125 5.31 -10.78 3.61
N ILE A 126 4.67 -11.78 3.01
CA ILE A 126 5.31 -12.65 1.99
C ILE A 126 5.82 -11.80 0.82
N ALA A 127 4.99 -10.93 0.25
CA ALA A 127 5.35 -10.10 -0.89
C ALA A 127 6.53 -9.16 -0.61
N SER A 128 6.67 -8.68 0.63
CA SER A 128 7.78 -7.81 1.05
C SER A 128 9.13 -8.54 1.15
N MET A 129 9.11 -9.86 1.31
CA MET A 129 10.30 -10.70 1.54
C MET A 129 10.61 -11.65 0.37
N ALA A 130 9.69 -11.82 -0.57
CA ALA A 130 9.83 -12.75 -1.68
C ALA A 130 11.00 -12.36 -2.61
N ASP A 131 11.88 -13.32 -2.87
CA ASP A 131 12.98 -13.17 -3.82
C ASP A 131 12.54 -13.49 -5.26
N LYS A 132 13.45 -13.30 -6.23
CA LYS A 132 13.16 -13.53 -7.66
C LYS A 132 12.73 -14.98 -7.96
N ALA A 133 13.31 -15.95 -7.27
CA ALA A 133 12.97 -17.37 -7.45
C ALA A 133 11.55 -17.65 -6.94
N SER A 134 11.23 -17.18 -5.73
CA SER A 134 9.90 -17.30 -5.13
C SER A 134 8.83 -16.63 -5.98
N VAL A 135 9.10 -15.42 -6.48
CA VAL A 135 8.20 -14.72 -7.42
C VAL A 135 7.98 -15.53 -8.69
N SER A 136 9.01 -16.18 -9.21
CA SER A 136 8.88 -17.03 -10.40
C SER A 136 8.01 -18.26 -10.15
N HIS A 137 8.14 -18.89 -8.98
CA HIS A 137 7.27 -20.01 -8.57
C HIS A 137 5.82 -19.55 -8.40
N LEU A 138 5.60 -18.42 -7.72
CA LEU A 138 4.27 -17.83 -7.55
C LEU A 138 3.62 -17.50 -8.90
N VAL A 139 4.36 -16.94 -9.86
CA VAL A 139 3.83 -16.64 -11.21
C VAL A 139 3.39 -17.93 -11.92
N ARG A 140 4.15 -19.02 -11.78
CA ARG A 140 3.79 -20.32 -12.33
C ARG A 140 2.54 -20.89 -11.67
N TRP A 141 2.49 -20.89 -10.34
CA TRP A 141 1.33 -21.39 -9.60
C TRP A 141 0.07 -20.58 -9.86
N MET A 142 0.16 -19.25 -9.91
CA MET A 142 -0.98 -18.39 -10.25
C MET A 142 -1.63 -18.77 -11.60
N ARG A 143 -0.82 -19.20 -12.57
CA ARG A 143 -1.29 -19.52 -13.93
C ARG A 143 -1.75 -20.97 -14.07
N ASP A 144 -0.96 -21.90 -13.54
CA ASP A 144 -0.99 -23.30 -13.95
C ASP A 144 -1.32 -24.26 -12.80
N ALA A 145 -1.51 -23.76 -11.57
CA ALA A 145 -1.83 -24.64 -10.45
C ALA A 145 -3.22 -25.28 -10.60
N GLU A 146 -3.31 -26.54 -10.19
CA GLU A 146 -4.54 -27.33 -10.26
C GLU A 146 -5.65 -26.75 -9.39
N THR A 147 -5.32 -26.29 -8.17
CA THR A 147 -6.33 -25.80 -7.23
C THR A 147 -6.54 -24.28 -7.32
N PRO A 148 -7.79 -23.81 -7.30
CA PRO A 148 -8.09 -22.36 -7.33
C PRO A 148 -7.57 -21.64 -6.08
N VAL A 149 -7.46 -22.34 -4.94
CA VAL A 149 -6.89 -21.79 -3.70
C VAL A 149 -5.41 -21.45 -3.88
N LEU A 150 -4.63 -22.33 -4.50
CA LEU A 150 -3.22 -22.06 -4.77
C LEU A 150 -3.07 -20.91 -5.78
N ARG A 151 -3.91 -20.89 -6.83
CA ARG A 151 -3.90 -19.81 -7.82
C ARG A 151 -4.23 -18.45 -7.20
N VAL A 152 -5.27 -18.36 -6.35
CA VAL A 152 -5.68 -17.10 -5.71
C VAL A 152 -4.67 -16.62 -4.67
N ASN A 153 -4.07 -17.52 -3.89
CA ASN A 153 -3.02 -17.14 -2.92
C ASN A 153 -1.79 -16.59 -3.63
N ALA A 154 -1.37 -17.27 -4.71
CA ALA A 154 -0.27 -16.78 -5.54
C ALA A 154 -0.60 -15.41 -6.17
N ALA A 155 -1.81 -15.24 -6.73
CA ALA A 155 -2.27 -13.95 -7.26
C ALA A 155 -2.27 -12.85 -6.18
N GLY A 156 -2.74 -13.17 -4.96
CA GLY A 156 -2.81 -12.27 -3.82
C GLY A 156 -1.45 -11.73 -3.42
N ILE A 157 -0.44 -12.59 -3.30
CA ILE A 157 0.93 -12.21 -3.00
C ILE A 157 1.52 -11.36 -4.15
N LEU A 158 1.38 -11.82 -5.40
CA LEU A 158 1.94 -11.13 -6.57
C LEU A 158 1.35 -9.72 -6.77
N ALA A 159 0.07 -9.52 -6.44
CA ALA A 159 -0.61 -8.22 -6.54
C ALA A 159 -0.04 -7.16 -5.59
N LYS A 160 0.68 -7.60 -4.55
CA LYS A 160 1.21 -6.76 -3.46
C LYS A 160 2.72 -6.62 -3.51
N LEU A 161 3.37 -7.17 -4.55
CA LEU A 161 4.80 -6.99 -4.76
C LEU A 161 5.14 -5.48 -4.88
N PRO A 162 6.26 -5.04 -4.25
CA PRO A 162 6.74 -3.68 -4.41
C PRO A 162 6.89 -3.29 -5.89
N GLY A 163 6.47 -2.07 -6.24
CA GLY A 163 6.51 -1.57 -7.61
C GLY A 163 5.49 -2.21 -8.56
N GLN A 164 4.58 -3.05 -8.08
CA GLN A 164 3.45 -3.59 -8.86
C GLN A 164 3.88 -4.33 -10.14
N ALA A 165 5.09 -4.93 -10.14
CA ALA A 165 5.71 -5.50 -11.34
C ALA A 165 4.91 -6.65 -12.00
N GLN A 166 4.02 -7.31 -11.25
CA GLN A 166 3.19 -8.42 -11.76
C GLN A 166 1.70 -8.02 -11.91
N ALA A 167 1.34 -6.74 -11.72
CA ALA A 167 -0.05 -6.28 -11.71
C ALA A 167 -0.81 -6.66 -12.99
N ALA A 168 -0.21 -6.48 -14.16
CA ALA A 168 -0.84 -6.83 -15.44
C ALA A 168 -1.17 -8.33 -15.54
N LYS A 169 -0.30 -9.20 -15.03
CA LYS A 169 -0.52 -10.66 -15.04
C LYS A 169 -1.60 -11.07 -14.04
N VAL A 170 -1.64 -10.45 -12.86
CA VAL A 170 -2.71 -10.68 -11.87
C VAL A 170 -4.06 -10.29 -12.46
N VAL A 171 -4.16 -9.10 -13.06
CA VAL A 171 -5.39 -8.64 -13.73
C VAL A 171 -5.80 -9.58 -14.86
N GLN A 172 -4.83 -10.06 -15.66
CA GLN A 172 -5.10 -11.03 -16.72
C GLN A 172 -5.71 -12.33 -16.17
N VAL A 173 -5.18 -12.87 -15.06
CA VAL A 173 -5.75 -14.08 -14.45
C VAL A 173 -7.15 -13.81 -13.92
N LEU A 174 -7.36 -12.71 -13.17
CA LEU A 174 -8.69 -12.36 -12.66
C LEU A 174 -9.73 -12.19 -13.77
N ALA A 175 -9.32 -11.68 -14.94
CA ALA A 175 -10.22 -11.52 -16.07
C ALA A 175 -10.66 -12.84 -16.73
N HIS A 176 -9.89 -13.92 -16.62
CA HIS A 176 -10.13 -15.18 -17.36
C HIS A 176 -10.40 -16.40 -16.47
N ASP A 177 -9.99 -16.36 -15.19
CA ASP A 177 -10.19 -17.44 -14.23
C ASP A 177 -11.32 -17.07 -13.26
N ASP A 178 -12.48 -17.66 -13.49
CA ASP A 178 -13.70 -17.36 -12.73
C ASP A 178 -13.62 -17.81 -11.27
N GLU A 179 -12.96 -18.93 -11.00
CA GLU A 179 -12.80 -19.45 -9.64
C GLU A 179 -11.88 -18.54 -8.82
N VAL A 180 -10.73 -18.16 -9.41
CA VAL A 180 -9.78 -17.24 -8.77
C VAL A 180 -10.42 -15.88 -8.59
N ARG A 181 -11.14 -15.38 -9.60
CA ARG A 181 -11.89 -14.12 -9.48
C ARG A 181 -12.89 -14.16 -8.34
N HIS A 182 -13.66 -15.24 -8.21
CA HIS A 182 -14.67 -15.38 -7.16
C HIS A 182 -14.02 -15.39 -5.76
N LEU A 183 -12.94 -16.15 -5.57
CA LEU A 183 -12.21 -16.21 -4.30
C LEU A 183 -11.55 -14.86 -3.96
N TYR A 184 -10.92 -14.21 -4.94
CA TYR A 184 -10.26 -12.91 -4.73
C TYR A 184 -11.29 -11.83 -4.41
N ALA A 185 -12.36 -11.73 -5.19
CA ALA A 185 -13.44 -10.76 -4.96
C ALA A 185 -14.12 -10.99 -3.61
N THR A 186 -14.27 -12.24 -3.16
CA THR A 186 -14.80 -12.56 -1.83
C THR A 186 -13.88 -12.03 -0.72
N ALA A 187 -12.56 -12.28 -0.82
CA ALA A 187 -11.59 -11.77 0.15
C ALA A 187 -11.55 -10.23 0.19
N VAL A 188 -11.59 -9.58 -0.99
CA VAL A 188 -11.64 -8.12 -1.09
C VAL A 188 -12.93 -7.59 -0.49
N THR A 189 -14.08 -8.17 -0.81
CA THR A 189 -15.40 -7.75 -0.29
C THR A 189 -15.46 -7.90 1.23
N SER A 190 -14.99 -9.02 1.78
CA SER A 190 -14.95 -9.24 3.23
C SER A 190 -14.15 -8.15 3.94
N ARG A 191 -12.96 -7.83 3.43
CA ARG A 191 -12.09 -6.79 4.00
C ARG A 191 -12.65 -5.37 3.81
N VAL A 192 -13.01 -5.02 2.59
CA VAL A 192 -13.37 -3.64 2.19
C VAL A 192 -14.74 -3.24 2.75
N CYS A 193 -15.69 -4.18 2.80
CA CYS A 193 -17.02 -3.95 3.34
C CYS A 193 -17.14 -4.32 4.83
N ALA A 194 -16.07 -4.87 5.44
CA ALA A 194 -16.04 -5.32 6.83
C ALA A 194 -17.19 -6.30 7.17
N VAL A 195 -17.35 -7.32 6.34
CA VAL A 195 -18.35 -8.39 6.50
C VAL A 195 -17.66 -9.75 6.59
N ASP A 196 -18.32 -10.72 7.20
CA ASP A 196 -17.80 -12.10 7.27
C ASP A 196 -17.70 -12.74 5.87
N TRP A 197 -16.90 -13.80 5.77
CA TRP A 197 -16.63 -14.50 4.51
C TRP A 197 -17.91 -14.99 3.81
N THR A 198 -18.89 -15.49 4.57
CA THR A 198 -20.13 -16.03 4.00
C THR A 198 -20.98 -14.91 3.41
N THR A 199 -21.10 -13.79 4.12
CA THR A 199 -21.79 -12.60 3.61
C THR A 199 -21.08 -12.02 2.40
N ALA A 200 -19.74 -11.91 2.44
CA ALA A 200 -18.95 -11.44 1.31
C ALA A 200 -19.17 -12.29 0.06
N ARG A 201 -19.15 -13.62 0.22
CA ARG A 201 -19.39 -14.55 -0.88
C ARG A 201 -20.77 -14.35 -1.50
N ARG A 202 -21.82 -14.19 -0.66
CA ARG A 202 -23.19 -13.93 -1.15
C ARG A 202 -23.29 -12.62 -1.92
N ILE A 203 -22.61 -11.56 -1.45
CA ILE A 203 -22.55 -10.27 -2.16
C ILE A 203 -21.90 -10.43 -3.52
N VAL A 204 -20.77 -11.14 -3.61
CA VAL A 204 -20.07 -11.38 -4.88
C VAL A 204 -20.89 -12.25 -5.83
N THR A 205 -21.56 -13.30 -5.32
CA THR A 205 -22.39 -14.18 -6.15
C THR A 205 -23.64 -13.49 -6.69
N ASN A 206 -24.31 -12.67 -5.88
CA ASN A 206 -25.55 -12.00 -6.27
C ASN A 206 -25.60 -10.57 -5.71
N PRO A 207 -24.90 -9.61 -6.34
CA PRO A 207 -24.91 -8.21 -5.91
C PRO A 207 -26.32 -7.61 -5.92
N ALA A 208 -27.19 -8.06 -6.83
CA ALA A 208 -28.55 -7.55 -7.00
C ALA A 208 -29.43 -7.76 -5.76
N ALA A 209 -29.22 -8.86 -5.03
CA ALA A 209 -29.92 -9.13 -3.77
C ALA A 209 -29.61 -8.09 -2.66
N TYR A 210 -28.56 -7.28 -2.85
CA TYR A 210 -28.12 -6.26 -1.90
C TYR A 210 -28.38 -4.83 -2.41
N GLY A 211 -29.35 -4.65 -3.32
CA GLY A 211 -29.70 -3.35 -3.91
C GLY A 211 -29.98 -2.25 -2.88
N SER A 212 -30.67 -2.57 -1.78
CA SER A 212 -30.93 -1.62 -0.67
C SER A 212 -29.65 -1.12 0.02
N ARG A 213 -28.52 -1.83 -0.14
CA ARG A 213 -27.19 -1.45 0.37
C ARG A 213 -26.24 -1.04 -0.75
N ALA A 214 -26.69 -0.91 -1.99
CA ALA A 214 -25.82 -0.66 -3.14
C ALA A 214 -24.98 0.62 -2.98
N HIS A 215 -25.54 1.69 -2.41
CA HIS A 215 -24.78 2.92 -2.15
C HIS A 215 -23.63 2.71 -1.16
N PHE A 216 -23.88 2.01 -0.06
CA PHE A 216 -22.84 1.68 0.94
C PHE A 216 -21.73 0.82 0.33
N LEU A 217 -22.10 -0.25 -0.38
CA LEU A 217 -21.14 -1.16 -1.02
C LEU A 217 -20.33 -0.42 -2.10
N ALA A 218 -20.99 0.39 -2.93
CA ALA A 218 -20.33 1.16 -3.97
C ALA A 218 -19.33 2.18 -3.38
N ALA A 219 -19.67 2.87 -2.29
CA ALA A 219 -18.73 3.79 -1.64
C ALA A 219 -17.44 3.08 -1.17
N ARG A 220 -17.57 1.87 -0.62
CA ARG A 220 -16.43 1.07 -0.16
C ARG A 220 -15.56 0.58 -1.33
N PHE A 221 -16.17 0.06 -2.39
CA PHE A 221 -15.43 -0.37 -3.58
C PHE A 221 -14.81 0.81 -4.35
N ALA A 222 -15.47 1.97 -4.38
CA ALA A 222 -14.91 3.18 -4.99
C ALA A 222 -13.60 3.59 -4.31
N GLN A 223 -13.57 3.58 -2.98
CA GLN A 223 -12.36 3.87 -2.22
C GLN A 223 -11.23 2.86 -2.53
N GLU A 224 -11.54 1.57 -2.61
CA GLU A 224 -10.52 0.55 -2.90
C GLU A 224 -10.08 0.57 -4.38
N SER A 225 -10.93 0.98 -5.31
CA SER A 225 -10.62 1.02 -6.75
C SER A 225 -9.44 1.95 -7.10
N VAL A 226 -9.16 2.93 -6.25
CA VAL A 226 -8.05 3.88 -6.39
C VAL A 226 -6.85 3.57 -5.49
N ASN A 227 -6.88 2.47 -4.73
CA ASN A 227 -5.80 2.07 -3.82
C ASN A 227 -4.56 1.59 -4.61
N PRO A 228 -3.40 2.26 -4.54
CA PRO A 228 -2.23 1.93 -5.36
C PRO A 228 -1.56 0.60 -4.98
N SER A 229 -1.86 0.05 -3.80
CA SER A 229 -1.07 -1.02 -3.19
C SER A 229 -1.46 -2.45 -3.61
N ASP A 230 -2.63 -2.65 -4.21
CA ASP A 230 -3.13 -3.99 -4.59
C ASP A 230 -3.90 -3.91 -5.92
N ALA A 231 -3.25 -4.30 -7.02
CA ALA A 231 -3.87 -4.29 -8.35
C ALA A 231 -5.07 -5.23 -8.47
N GLY A 232 -5.04 -6.38 -7.79
CA GLY A 232 -6.14 -7.34 -7.83
C GLY A 232 -7.37 -6.80 -7.11
N ALA A 233 -7.18 -6.13 -5.97
CA ALA A 233 -8.25 -5.47 -5.23
C ALA A 233 -8.85 -4.29 -5.99
N ARG A 234 -8.03 -3.47 -6.68
CA ARG A 234 -8.54 -2.42 -7.57
C ARG A 234 -9.43 -3.00 -8.66
N TRP A 235 -8.98 -4.08 -9.32
CA TRP A 235 -9.71 -4.71 -10.40
C TRP A 235 -11.03 -5.32 -9.92
N CYS A 236 -11.00 -6.11 -8.84
CA CYS A 236 -12.22 -6.69 -8.26
C CYS A 236 -13.21 -5.62 -7.82
N SER A 237 -12.72 -4.54 -7.19
CA SER A 237 -13.58 -3.44 -6.77
C SER A 237 -14.21 -2.71 -7.96
N SER A 238 -13.46 -2.54 -9.06
CA SER A 238 -13.98 -1.96 -10.30
C SER A 238 -15.08 -2.82 -10.93
N VAL A 239 -14.91 -4.14 -10.90
CA VAL A 239 -15.95 -5.09 -11.33
C VAL A 239 -17.18 -4.98 -10.43
N MET A 240 -17.02 -4.98 -9.11
CA MET A 240 -18.15 -4.84 -8.19
C MET A 240 -18.88 -3.51 -8.35
N LEU A 241 -18.18 -2.41 -8.60
CA LEU A 241 -18.79 -1.12 -8.91
C LEU A 241 -19.65 -1.19 -10.18
N ARG A 242 -19.17 -1.85 -11.23
CA ARG A 242 -19.94 -2.08 -12.46
C ARG A 242 -21.23 -2.84 -12.17
N GLU A 243 -21.16 -3.92 -11.39
CA GLU A 243 -22.34 -4.72 -11.02
C GLU A 243 -23.32 -3.94 -10.15
N LEU A 244 -22.83 -3.06 -9.27
CA LEU A 244 -23.66 -2.28 -8.36
C LEU A 244 -24.26 -1.02 -8.99
N SER A 245 -23.64 -0.49 -10.05
CA SER A 245 -24.00 0.77 -10.69
C SER A 245 -25.49 0.91 -11.02
N PRO A 246 -26.19 -0.12 -11.56
CA PRO A 246 -27.62 -0.02 -11.86
C PRO A 246 -28.54 0.20 -10.66
N MET A 247 -28.07 -0.09 -9.44
CA MET A 247 -28.86 -0.02 -8.20
C MET A 247 -28.61 1.25 -7.40
N ILE A 248 -27.57 2.02 -7.73
CA ILE A 248 -27.24 3.25 -7.01
C ILE A 248 -28.34 4.29 -7.26
N GLY A 249 -28.90 4.84 -6.17
CA GLY A 249 -29.93 5.86 -6.24
C GLY A 249 -31.33 5.35 -6.62
N ARG A 250 -31.51 4.02 -6.74
CA ARG A 250 -32.82 3.40 -6.87
C ARG A 250 -33.26 2.91 -5.49
N SER A 251 -34.12 3.68 -4.82
CA SER A 251 -34.82 3.31 -3.58
C SER A 251 -36.22 2.84 -3.90
#